data_AF-A0A1I2J8F3-F1
#
_entry.id   AF-A0A1I2J8F3-F1
#
_cell.length_a   1.000
_cell.length_b   1.000
_cell.length_c   1.000
_cell.angle_alpha   90.00
_cell.angle_beta   90.00
_cell.angle_gamma   90.00
#
_symmetry.space_group_name_H-M   'P 1'
#
loop_
_entity.id
_entity.type
_entity.pdbx_description
1 polymer ?
#
loop_
_entity_poly.entity_id
_entity_poly.type
_entity_poly.pdbx_seq_one_letter_code
_entity_poly.pdbx_strand_id
1 'polypeptide(L)'
;MTTAPPLPSTRATPATQQQRRLRYGAALAALRARDAVLPPGSVQRRQALQVCGAANLLTALGVRVDVVQPAVPWPRHRRHWLLVDNSAGLLGDLALLVGAPRTAEGWAETADRVLPVRSRARRPAPAGEAVVCPVTVRYRTDDGPVLAPPRSLYEVMGFRGLVVEVRLLAVGREVRRAA
;
A
#
# COMPACT_ATOMS: atom_id res chain seq x y z
N MET A 1 26.26 36.83 -15.82
CA MET A 1 26.17 35.37 -15.99
C MET A 1 25.58 34.79 -14.71
N THR A 2 24.27 34.54 -14.68
CA THR A 2 23.59 34.02 -13.49
C THR A 2 23.54 32.51 -13.60
N THR A 3 24.39 31.83 -12.82
CA THR A 3 24.42 30.37 -12.74
C THR A 3 23.15 29.91 -12.01
N ALA A 4 22.24 29.26 -12.73
CA ALA A 4 21.05 28.68 -12.11
C ALA A 4 21.48 27.59 -11.09
N PRO A 5 20.88 27.55 -9.88
CA PRO A 5 21.21 26.51 -8.90
C PRO A 5 20.87 25.13 -9.47
N PRO A 6 21.69 24.10 -9.19
CA PRO A 6 21.40 22.75 -9.63
C PRO A 6 20.07 22.29 -9.03
N LEU A 7 19.14 21.87 -9.88
CA LEU A 7 17.86 21.32 -9.45
C LEU A 7 18.12 20.11 -8.55
N PRO A 8 17.37 19.95 -7.45
CA PRO A 8 17.50 18.78 -6.60
C PRO A 8 17.28 17.50 -7.43
N SER A 9 18.18 16.54 -7.28
CA SER A 9 18.04 15.25 -7.95
C SER A 9 16.94 14.42 -7.29
N THR A 10 16.00 13.95 -8.12
CA THR A 10 14.92 13.01 -7.76
C THR A 10 15.43 11.65 -7.28
N ARG A 11 16.73 11.37 -7.46
CA ARG A 11 17.36 10.09 -7.15
C ARG A 11 18.07 10.10 -5.80
N ALA A 12 17.80 9.08 -5.00
CA ALA A 12 18.53 8.77 -3.79
C ALA A 12 19.97 8.36 -4.12
N THR A 13 20.90 8.73 -3.23
CA THR A 13 22.31 8.34 -3.36
C THR A 13 22.48 6.83 -3.17
N PRO A 14 23.56 6.21 -3.69
CA PRO A 14 23.84 4.79 -3.49
C PRO A 14 23.88 4.39 -2.02
N ALA A 15 24.43 5.25 -1.16
CA ALA A 15 24.47 5.02 0.29
C ALA A 15 23.05 4.94 0.90
N THR A 16 22.15 5.85 0.50
CA THR A 16 20.74 5.81 0.93
C THR A 16 20.02 4.57 0.41
N GLN A 17 20.26 4.17 -0.84
CA GLN A 17 19.68 2.95 -1.41
C GLN A 17 20.11 1.70 -0.63
N GLN A 18 21.40 1.58 -0.32
CA GLN A 18 21.93 0.45 0.46
C GLN A 18 21.36 0.44 1.89
N GLN A 19 21.27 1.59 2.54
CA GLN A 19 20.67 1.70 3.87
C GLN A 19 19.19 1.26 3.87
N ARG A 20 18.41 1.68 2.87
CA ARG A 20 17.01 1.27 2.70
C ARG A 20 16.89 -0.23 2.46
N ARG A 21 17.78 -0.82 1.66
CA ARG A 21 17.83 -2.27 1.43
C ARG A 21 18.03 -3.04 2.73
N LEU A 22 18.99 -2.63 3.56
CA LEU A 22 19.27 -3.26 4.85
C LEU A 22 18.07 -3.12 5.81
N ARG A 23 17.49 -1.91 5.90
CA ARG A 23 16.29 -1.67 6.73
C ARG A 23 15.11 -2.51 6.27
N TYR A 24 14.89 -2.63 4.96
CA TYR A 24 13.81 -3.45 4.41
C TYR A 24 13.99 -4.92 4.74
N GLY A 25 15.20 -5.46 4.57
CA GLY A 25 15.53 -6.83 4.97
C GLY A 25 15.31 -7.07 6.47
N ALA A 26 15.74 -6.13 7.32
CA ALA A 26 15.52 -6.20 8.76
C ALA A 26 14.02 -6.15 9.14
N ALA A 27 13.24 -5.26 8.51
CA ALA A 27 11.80 -5.15 8.73
C ALA A 27 11.07 -6.44 8.31
N LEU A 28 11.47 -7.03 7.18
CA LEU A 28 10.91 -8.29 6.69
C LEU A 28 11.22 -9.46 7.63
N ALA A 29 12.47 -9.55 8.10
CA ALA A 29 12.89 -10.56 9.07
C ALA A 29 12.14 -10.42 10.40
N ALA A 30 12.00 -9.19 10.91
CA ALA A 30 11.25 -8.90 12.13
C ALA A 30 9.77 -9.27 12.00
N LEU A 31 9.16 -9.00 10.83
CA LEU A 31 7.78 -9.39 10.55
C LEU A 31 7.60 -10.91 10.58
N ARG A 32 8.49 -11.65 9.90
CA ARG A 32 8.50 -13.12 9.91
C ARG A 32 8.67 -13.69 11.32
N ALA A 33 9.59 -13.14 12.10
CA ALA A 33 9.84 -13.58 13.48
C ALA A 33 8.61 -13.35 14.37
N ARG A 34 7.95 -12.19 14.24
CA ARG A 34 6.72 -11.88 14.98
C ARG A 34 5.55 -12.78 14.59
N ASP A 35 5.44 -13.13 13.31
CA ASP A 35 4.41 -14.06 12.86
C ASP A 35 4.61 -15.47 13.43
N ALA A 36 5.86 -15.94 13.50
CA ALA A 36 6.20 -17.28 14.00
C ALA A 36 5.82 -17.49 15.47
N VAL A 37 5.84 -16.43 16.29
CA VAL A 37 5.47 -16.49 17.71
C VAL A 37 4.00 -16.15 17.97
N LEU A 38 3.24 -15.80 16.93
CA LEU A 38 1.86 -15.35 17.10
C LEU A 38 0.91 -16.53 17.31
N PRO A 39 0.02 -16.49 18.34
CA PRO A 39 -0.96 -17.55 18.55
C PRO A 39 -1.89 -17.74 17.35
N PRO A 40 -2.18 -19.00 16.94
CA PRO A 40 -2.90 -19.30 15.71
C PRO A 40 -4.36 -18.79 15.68
N GLY A 41 -4.99 -18.59 16.84
CA GLY A 41 -6.39 -18.15 16.93
C GLY A 41 -6.62 -16.62 16.92
N SER A 42 -5.56 -15.81 16.99
CA SER A 42 -5.69 -14.35 17.19
C SER A 42 -5.82 -13.58 15.87
N VAL A 43 -7.02 -13.61 15.25
CA VAL A 43 -7.30 -12.90 13.98
C VAL A 43 -6.98 -11.40 14.07
N GLN A 44 -7.44 -10.73 15.12
CA GLN A 44 -7.21 -9.29 15.29
C GLN A 44 -5.73 -8.93 15.43
N ARG A 45 -4.97 -9.72 16.21
CA ARG A 45 -3.52 -9.48 16.37
C ARG A 45 -2.77 -9.72 15.06
N ARG A 46 -3.19 -10.72 14.26
CA ARG A 46 -2.61 -11.00 12.95
C ARG A 46 -2.88 -9.86 11.97
N GLN A 47 -4.11 -9.36 11.92
CA GLN A 47 -4.46 -8.18 11.13
C GLN A 47 -3.66 -6.94 11.54
N ALA A 48 -3.51 -6.70 12.85
CA ALA A 48 -2.66 -5.61 13.34
C ALA A 48 -1.19 -5.79 12.93
N LEU A 49 -0.67 -7.02 13.03
CA LEU A 49 0.69 -7.35 12.58
C LEU A 49 0.87 -7.12 11.07
N GLN A 50 -0.15 -7.42 10.26
CA GLN A 50 -0.12 -7.17 8.82
C GLN A 50 -0.08 -5.68 8.49
N VAL A 51 -0.94 -4.87 9.12
CA VAL A 51 -0.95 -3.41 8.93
C VAL A 51 0.39 -2.81 9.37
N CYS A 52 0.86 -3.14 10.58
CA CYS A 52 2.13 -2.63 11.09
C CYS A 52 3.32 -3.15 10.26
N GLY A 53 3.26 -4.39 9.78
CA GLY A 53 4.26 -4.98 8.90
C GLY A 53 4.36 -4.23 7.58
N ALA A 54 3.23 -3.97 6.92
CA ALA A 54 3.19 -3.18 5.69
C ALA A 54 3.72 -1.76 5.91
N ALA A 55 3.27 -1.08 6.96
CA ALA A 55 3.74 0.27 7.30
C ALA A 55 5.26 0.30 7.57
N ASN A 56 5.80 -0.70 8.27
CA ASN A 56 7.23 -0.79 8.55
C ASN A 56 8.06 -1.07 7.29
N LEU A 57 7.57 -1.91 6.38
CA LEU A 57 8.24 -2.18 5.10
C LEU A 57 8.28 -0.91 4.23
N LEU A 58 7.18 -0.16 4.14
CA LEU A 58 7.13 1.12 3.43
C LEU A 58 8.05 2.15 4.06
N THR A 59 8.02 2.27 5.39
CA THR A 59 8.91 3.17 6.15
C THR A 59 10.38 2.82 5.97
N ALA A 60 10.73 1.53 5.94
CA ALA A 60 12.10 1.07 5.70
C ALA A 60 12.63 1.46 4.31
N LEU A 61 11.73 1.51 3.32
CA LEU A 61 12.02 2.00 1.97
C LEU A 61 12.03 3.54 1.88
N GLY A 62 11.64 4.25 2.94
CA GLY A 62 11.51 5.70 2.94
C GLY A 62 10.30 6.20 2.16
N VAL A 63 9.27 5.36 2.03
CA VAL A 63 8.01 5.67 1.34
C VAL A 63 7.00 6.21 2.32
N ARG A 64 6.35 7.33 1.97
CA ARG A 64 5.21 7.87 2.72
C ARG A 64 3.91 7.39 2.09
N VAL A 65 2.89 7.13 2.90
CA VAL A 65 1.54 6.83 2.44
C VAL A 65 0.65 8.03 2.74
N ASP A 66 -0.06 8.49 1.73
CA ASP A 66 -1.04 9.56 1.83
C ASP A 66 -2.42 8.97 1.56
N VAL A 67 -3.35 9.08 2.51
CA VAL A 67 -4.67 8.46 2.40
C VAL A 67 -5.71 9.55 2.22
N VAL A 68 -6.24 9.65 1.00
CA VAL A 68 -7.28 10.62 0.67
C VAL A 68 -8.64 9.95 0.91
N GLN A 69 -9.33 10.43 1.95
CA GLN A 69 -10.67 9.95 2.28
C GLN A 69 -11.71 10.49 1.27
N PRO A 70 -12.79 9.74 1.01
CA PRO A 70 -13.88 10.24 0.19
C PRO A 70 -14.72 11.24 0.97
N ALA A 71 -15.42 12.13 0.27
CA ALA A 71 -16.38 13.05 0.89
C ALA A 71 -17.55 12.30 1.56
N VAL A 72 -17.92 11.12 1.02
CA VAL A 72 -18.94 10.24 1.60
C VAL A 72 -18.25 9.13 2.38
N PRO A 73 -18.60 8.91 3.67
CA PRO A 73 -18.03 7.83 4.45
C PRO A 73 -18.23 6.46 3.79
N TRP A 74 -17.18 5.65 3.81
CA TRP A 74 -17.28 4.27 3.36
C TRP A 74 -18.21 3.44 4.26
N PRO A 75 -18.95 2.48 3.67
CA PRO A 75 -19.85 1.61 4.41
C PRO A 75 -19.08 0.77 5.44
N ARG A 76 -19.46 0.87 6.72
CA ARG A 76 -18.85 0.10 7.81
C ARG A 76 -19.67 -1.12 8.23
N HIS A 77 -20.99 -1.05 8.05
CA HIS A 77 -21.94 -2.03 8.58
C HIS A 77 -22.54 -2.95 7.51
N ARG A 78 -22.22 -2.72 6.24
CA ARG A 78 -22.64 -3.57 5.12
C ARG A 78 -21.43 -4.33 4.60
N ARG A 79 -21.68 -5.49 3.98
CA ARG A 79 -20.65 -6.20 3.22
C ARG A 79 -20.15 -5.27 2.13
N HIS A 80 -18.84 -5.09 2.07
CA HIS A 80 -18.20 -4.20 1.10
C HIS A 80 -16.96 -4.86 0.53
N TRP A 81 -16.77 -4.70 -0.76
CA TRP A 81 -15.68 -5.30 -1.51
C TRP A 81 -14.72 -4.23 -2.00
N LEU A 82 -13.42 -4.46 -1.80
CA LEU A 82 -12.36 -3.57 -2.24
C LEU A 82 -12.07 -3.76 -3.73
N LEU A 83 -12.39 -2.75 -4.54
CA LEU A 83 -12.03 -2.75 -5.96
C LEU A 83 -10.84 -1.83 -6.18
N VAL A 84 -9.70 -2.39 -6.58
CA VAL A 84 -8.53 -1.59 -6.94
C VAL A 84 -8.63 -1.29 -8.44
N ASP A 85 -8.93 -0.04 -8.78
CA ASP A 85 -9.31 0.36 -10.14
C ASP A 85 -8.10 0.38 -11.11
N ASN A 86 -6.89 0.46 -10.56
CA ASN A 86 -5.64 0.44 -11.32
C ASN A 86 -4.67 -0.62 -10.80
N SER A 87 -3.79 -1.14 -11.67
CA SER A 87 -2.71 -2.03 -11.22
C SER A 87 -1.77 -1.28 -10.27
N ALA A 88 -1.91 -1.56 -8.98
CA ALA A 88 -1.20 -0.86 -7.92
C ALA A 88 0.22 -1.41 -7.70
N GLY A 89 0.52 -2.63 -8.16
CA GLY A 89 1.82 -3.28 -7.93
C GLY A 89 2.08 -3.57 -6.43
N LEU A 90 3.24 -4.15 -6.12
CA LEU A 90 3.59 -4.56 -4.75
C LEU A 90 3.49 -3.41 -3.74
N LEU A 91 4.03 -2.23 -4.08
CA LEU A 91 3.98 -1.06 -3.18
C LEU A 91 2.58 -0.54 -2.98
N GLY A 92 1.78 -0.51 -4.05
CA GLY A 92 0.42 -0.03 -3.98
C GLY A 92 -0.45 -0.96 -3.15
N ASP A 93 -0.24 -2.27 -3.27
CA ASP A 93 -0.88 -3.27 -2.40
C ASP A 93 -0.47 -3.09 -0.93
N LEU A 94 0.83 -2.88 -0.64
CA LEU A 94 1.30 -2.57 0.72
C LEU A 94 0.68 -1.29 1.27
N ALA A 95 0.63 -0.22 0.47
CA ALA A 95 0.01 1.04 0.86
C ALA A 95 -1.50 0.90 1.09
N LEU A 96 -2.15 0.07 0.28
CA LEU A 96 -3.55 -0.26 0.41
C LEU A 96 -3.85 -1.03 1.70
N LEU A 97 -2.95 -1.88 2.19
CA LEU A 97 -3.11 -2.50 3.52
C LEU A 97 -3.11 -1.47 4.66
N VAL A 98 -2.40 -0.36 4.49
CA VAL A 98 -2.31 0.73 5.47
C VAL A 98 -3.51 1.68 5.36
N GLY A 99 -3.95 1.98 4.13
CA GLY A 99 -4.98 3.00 3.87
C GLY A 99 -6.41 2.48 3.78
N ALA A 100 -6.63 1.23 3.37
CA ALA A 100 -7.96 0.67 3.18
C ALA A 100 -8.51 0.00 4.46
N PRO A 101 -9.84 0.02 4.68
CA PRO A 101 -10.46 -0.68 5.79
C PRO A 101 -10.18 -2.19 5.76
N ARG A 102 -9.61 -2.71 6.85
CA ARG A 102 -9.33 -4.15 7.06
C ARG A 102 -10.56 -5.05 7.08
N THR A 103 -11.76 -4.46 7.15
CA THR A 103 -13.05 -5.15 7.08
C THR A 103 -13.53 -5.39 5.66
N ALA A 104 -12.91 -4.73 4.68
CA ALA A 104 -13.28 -4.87 3.28
C ALA A 104 -12.92 -6.27 2.77
N GLU A 105 -13.86 -6.89 2.08
CA GLU A 105 -13.60 -8.13 1.36
C GLU A 105 -12.51 -7.88 0.30
N GLY A 106 -11.60 -8.84 0.13
CA GLY A 106 -10.39 -8.68 -0.69
C GLY A 106 -9.16 -8.16 0.07
N TRP A 107 -9.32 -7.48 1.21
CA TRP A 107 -8.17 -6.95 1.98
C TRP A 107 -7.22 -8.05 2.45
N ALA A 108 -7.76 -9.15 2.98
CA ALA A 108 -6.95 -10.28 3.45
C ALA A 108 -6.22 -11.00 2.31
N GLU A 109 -6.83 -11.08 1.12
CA GLU A 109 -6.18 -11.64 -0.06
C GLU A 109 -5.01 -10.77 -0.51
N THR A 110 -5.20 -9.45 -0.51
CA THR A 110 -4.10 -8.49 -0.76
C THR A 110 -2.99 -8.68 0.27
N ALA A 111 -3.33 -8.87 1.55
CA ALA A 111 -2.35 -9.09 2.60
C ALA A 111 -1.53 -10.36 2.37
N ASP A 112 -2.18 -11.47 2.03
CA ASP A 112 -1.52 -12.75 1.77
C ASP A 112 -0.64 -12.73 0.50
N ARG A 113 -0.98 -11.87 -0.48
CA ARG A 113 -0.21 -11.70 -1.72
C ARG A 113 1.13 -11.01 -1.48
N VAL A 114 1.17 -10.01 -0.60
CA VAL A 114 2.34 -9.11 -0.46
C VAL A 114 3.08 -9.26 0.86
N LEU A 115 2.45 -9.86 1.88
CA LEU A 115 3.08 -10.07 3.16
C LEU A 115 3.48 -11.53 3.38
N PRO A 116 4.63 -11.75 4.03
CA PRO A 116 5.07 -13.06 4.46
C PRO A 116 4.25 -13.70 5.61
N VAL A 117 3.12 -13.12 5.98
CA VAL A 117 2.32 -13.50 7.14
C VAL A 117 1.18 -14.37 6.65
N ARG A 118 1.19 -15.66 6.98
CA ARG A 118 0.14 -16.56 6.48
C ARG A 118 -1.19 -16.24 7.17
N SER A 119 -2.15 -15.65 6.48
CA SER A 119 -3.54 -15.74 6.94
C SER A 119 -4.07 -17.11 6.53
N ARG A 120 -4.81 -17.76 7.43
CA ARG A 120 -5.82 -18.74 6.97
C ARG A 120 -7.00 -17.94 6.43
N ALA A 121 -6.79 -17.19 5.34
CA ALA A 121 -7.87 -16.41 4.75
C ALA A 121 -8.95 -17.39 4.30
N ARG A 122 -10.16 -17.19 4.82
CA ARG A 122 -11.36 -17.84 4.31
C ARG A 122 -11.54 -17.34 2.88
N ARG A 123 -11.66 -18.27 1.92
CA ARG A 123 -11.93 -17.96 0.51
C ARG A 123 -13.04 -16.89 0.45
N PRO A 124 -12.87 -15.78 -0.29
CA PRO A 124 -13.91 -14.77 -0.39
C PRO A 124 -15.20 -15.45 -0.86
N ALA A 125 -16.29 -15.20 -0.14
CA ALA A 125 -17.60 -15.58 -0.63
C ALA A 125 -17.83 -14.83 -1.97
N PRO A 126 -18.55 -15.42 -2.94
CA PRO A 126 -18.83 -14.74 -4.19
C PRO A 126 -19.43 -13.35 -3.92
N ALA A 127 -19.05 -12.39 -4.76
CA ALA A 127 -19.49 -11.00 -4.73
C ALA A 127 -20.99 -10.88 -5.03
N GLY A 128 -21.83 -11.37 -4.12
CA GLY A 128 -23.27 -11.09 -4.09
C GLY A 128 -23.51 -9.61 -3.81
N GLU A 129 -24.52 -9.29 -3.00
CA GLU A 129 -24.98 -7.92 -2.67
C GLU A 129 -23.95 -7.00 -1.96
N ALA A 130 -22.66 -7.31 -2.01
CA ALA A 130 -21.59 -6.49 -1.45
C ALA A 130 -21.45 -5.16 -2.20
N VAL A 131 -21.29 -4.09 -1.42
CA VAL A 131 -21.10 -2.74 -1.91
C VAL A 131 -19.68 -2.57 -2.43
N VAL A 132 -19.51 -2.24 -3.71
CA VAL A 132 -18.20 -2.00 -4.30
C VAL A 132 -17.61 -0.69 -3.77
N CYS A 133 -16.41 -0.77 -3.21
CA CYS A 133 -15.66 0.36 -2.68
C CYS A 133 -14.39 0.56 -3.51
N PRO A 134 -14.41 1.46 -4.51
CA PRO A 134 -13.30 1.64 -5.42
C PRO A 134 -12.14 2.41 -4.77
N VAL A 135 -10.92 1.98 -5.05
CA VAL A 135 -9.67 2.63 -4.63
C VAL A 135 -8.80 2.85 -5.84
N THR A 136 -8.18 4.03 -5.90
CA THR A 136 -7.10 4.30 -6.85
C THR A 136 -5.80 4.54 -6.10
N VAL A 137 -4.71 4.02 -6.64
CA VAL A 137 -3.36 4.23 -6.11
C VAL A 137 -2.54 5.07 -7.09
N ARG A 138 -1.92 6.15 -6.60
CA ARG A 138 -1.04 7.01 -7.38
C ARG A 138 0.33 7.13 -6.72
N TYR A 139 1.33 7.48 -7.52
CA TYR A 139 2.69 7.65 -7.08
C TYR A 139 3.13 9.09 -7.36
N ARG A 140 3.80 9.72 -6.39
CA ARG A 140 4.41 11.05 -6.56
C ARG A 140 5.73 11.13 -5.78
N THR A 141 6.63 11.98 -6.21
CA THR A 141 7.81 12.38 -5.45
C THR A 141 7.65 13.83 -4.99
N ASP A 142 8.64 14.37 -4.27
CA ASP A 142 8.67 15.80 -3.93
C ASP A 142 8.73 16.69 -5.20
N ASP A 143 9.20 16.13 -6.32
CA ASP A 143 9.38 16.85 -7.59
C ASP A 143 8.18 16.72 -8.55
N GLY A 144 7.16 15.94 -8.20
CA GLY A 144 5.93 15.82 -9.00
C GLY A 144 5.37 14.40 -9.14
N PRO A 145 4.36 14.22 -10.03
CA PRO A 145 3.73 12.93 -10.22
C PRO A 145 4.68 11.93 -10.91
N VAL A 146 4.64 10.68 -10.45
CA VAL A 146 5.34 9.58 -11.10
C VAL A 146 4.40 8.97 -12.13
N LEU A 147 4.76 9.10 -13.41
CA LEU A 147 3.89 8.73 -14.54
C LEU A 147 3.67 7.22 -14.70
N ALA A 148 4.58 6.39 -14.19
CA ALA A 148 4.50 4.94 -14.26
C ALA A 148 4.78 4.32 -12.89
N PRO A 149 3.99 3.33 -12.44
CA PRO A 149 4.23 2.69 -11.16
C PRO A 149 5.61 2.01 -11.16
N PRO A 150 6.38 2.13 -10.05
CA PRO A 150 7.66 1.46 -9.94
C PRO A 150 7.49 -0.05 -10.04
N ARG A 151 8.30 -0.69 -10.88
CA ARG A 151 8.20 -2.12 -11.20
C ARG A 151 9.08 -2.99 -10.34
N SER A 152 10.07 -2.39 -9.67
CA SER A 152 11.03 -3.11 -8.85
C SER A 152 11.35 -2.39 -7.53
N LEU A 153 11.76 -3.15 -6.52
CA LEU A 153 12.26 -2.58 -5.26
C LEU A 153 13.48 -1.68 -5.47
N TYR A 154 14.30 -1.94 -6.48
CA TYR A 154 15.47 -1.13 -6.79
C TYR A 154 15.08 0.28 -7.26
N GLU A 155 14.08 0.38 -8.16
CA GLU A 155 13.51 1.67 -8.59
C GLU A 155 12.97 2.45 -7.39
N VAL A 156 12.24 1.77 -6.50
CA VAL A 156 11.68 2.37 -5.27
C VAL A 156 12.78 2.93 -4.37
N MET A 157 13.82 2.14 -4.11
CA MET A 157 14.96 2.57 -3.30
C MET A 157 15.66 3.77 -3.92
N GLY A 158 15.64 3.87 -5.25
CA GLY A 158 16.20 4.97 -6.01
C GLY A 158 15.41 6.28 -5.93
N PHE A 159 14.12 6.28 -5.57
CA PHE A 159 13.34 7.53 -5.48
C PHE A 159 13.62 8.31 -4.19
N ARG A 160 13.81 9.62 -4.32
CA ARG A 160 13.76 10.55 -3.18
C ARG A 160 12.32 11.00 -2.94
N GLY A 161 11.90 10.99 -1.68
CA GLY A 161 10.60 11.54 -1.30
C GLY A 161 9.36 10.82 -1.81
N LEU A 162 9.47 9.55 -2.23
CA LEU A 162 8.34 8.80 -2.80
C LEU A 162 7.13 8.76 -1.83
N VAL A 163 5.98 9.13 -2.37
CA VAL A 163 4.68 9.09 -1.72
C VAL A 163 3.76 8.20 -2.55
N VAL A 164 3.11 7.25 -1.88
CA VAL A 164 2.02 6.45 -2.44
C VAL A 164 0.72 7.04 -1.93
N GLU A 165 -0.06 7.58 -2.85
CA GLU A 165 -1.34 8.18 -2.56
C GLU A 165 -2.46 7.15 -2.80
N VAL A 166 -3.17 6.81 -1.73
CA VAL A 166 -4.30 5.88 -1.73
C VAL A 166 -5.56 6.70 -1.64
N ARG A 167 -6.30 6.81 -2.73
CA ARG A 167 -7.58 7.53 -2.76
C ARG A 167 -8.72 6.53 -2.62
N LEU A 168 -9.48 6.70 -1.55
CA LEU A 168 -10.74 5.99 -1.35
C LEU A 168 -11.83 6.76 -2.10
N LEU A 169 -12.49 6.11 -3.07
CA LEU A 169 -13.51 6.76 -3.89
C LEU A 169 -14.90 6.58 -3.27
N ALA A 170 -15.79 7.54 -3.51
CA ALA A 170 -17.15 7.46 -3.00
C ALA A 170 -17.87 6.24 -3.57
N VAL A 171 -18.71 5.64 -2.73
CA VAL A 171 -19.53 4.50 -3.11
C VAL A 171 -20.78 5.01 -3.83
N GLY A 172 -20.86 4.76 -5.14
CA GLY A 172 -22.01 5.15 -5.96
C GLY A 172 -21.65 5.12 -7.44
N ARG A 173 -22.61 4.72 -8.28
CA ARG A 173 -22.52 4.67 -9.75
C ARG A 173 -21.83 5.91 -10.32
N GLU A 174 -20.56 5.80 -10.70
CA GLU A 174 -19.97 6.51 -11.84
C GLU A 174 -18.54 6.00 -12.11
N VAL A 175 -18.45 4.75 -12.57
CA VAL A 175 -17.41 4.38 -13.54
C VAL A 175 -18.03 4.57 -14.92
N ARG A 176 -18.40 5.81 -15.27
CA ARG A 176 -18.51 6.20 -16.68
C ARG A 176 -17.08 6.45 -17.14
N ARG A 177 -16.51 5.45 -17.82
CA ARG A 177 -15.37 5.66 -18.72
C ARG A 177 -15.72 6.83 -19.64
N ALA A 178 -15.02 7.94 -19.49
CA ALA A 178 -14.84 8.86 -20.62
C ALA A 178 -13.80 8.19 -21.52
N ALA A 179 -14.28 7.61 -22.61
CA ALA A 179 -13.49 7.29 -23.80
C ALA A 179 -13.32 8.56 -24.64
#